data_AF-A0A2Z7CYN5-F1
#
_entry.id   AF-A0A2Z7CYN5-F1
#
_cell.length_a   1.000
_cell.length_b   1.000
_cell.length_c   1.000
_cell.angle_alpha   90.00
_cell.angle_beta   90.00
_cell.angle_gamma   90.00
#
_symmetry.space_group_name_H-M   'P 1'
#
loop_
_entity.id
_entity.type
_entity.pdbx_description
1 polymer ?
#
loop_
_entity_poly.entity_id
_entity_poly.type
_entity_poly.pdbx_seq_one_letter_code
_entity_poly.pdbx_strand_id
1 'polypeptide(L)'
;MATEAKKSELPRWNCNICLENSVWLAENVHVVDQRVSKVLLLTKHDEDLSSEMADNQLQLPELIAHIKEISLRHHLLAERYANLTEIWHDHDQSGSHQCVSLTTPVKDQGTQKFEGQGVESDLSLSSVGGISDASPNDGSESSLSSDSDSESFNSSSNEILSSLPSGKMMNHKSVNMEADLIEKEKVVKTRQEYAANSEEVRERPEYEMLLKQISKYEQEVKVSNKTLQLLEEEIVKLKCELQKNESVTAILGKLEAELLSAKNQINLYEAQSETENTKALKLEWEITDLEAELESKKRQAIDLQDEVAEYTEELLERDLEIQKLNAELQNTYGNFAIEKSKLESRISRVSELLTFHDAKTDELQMQCILLLEEIKKCEAEVIEKEKLQQEQEINRQVDIERLKAELFEKKLLIDTLQKDLDDLKLKYDMLMSDKNGVSAKLQALNAELSSRNKEIQILESNVNRIQSENARLYADSETAQTLKAELESRIKELQKEVGQQRILITDGAEEKREAIRQLCFAIEYYRCGYKELASVLTRCRRPTV
;
A
#
# COMPACT_ATOMS: atom_id res chain seq x y z
N MET A 1 -36.58 28.69 24.77
CA MET A 1 -36.47 28.07 23.43
C MET A 1 -35.86 26.70 23.63
N ALA A 2 -36.56 25.65 23.23
CA ALA A 2 -36.06 24.28 23.25
C ALA A 2 -35.79 23.83 21.82
N THR A 3 -34.65 23.17 21.59
CA THR A 3 -34.41 22.36 20.39
C THR A 3 -33.71 21.09 20.82
N GLU A 4 -34.53 20.06 20.95
CA GLU A 4 -34.20 18.70 21.30
C GLU A 4 -33.44 18.04 20.13
N ALA A 5 -32.15 17.77 20.30
CA ALA A 5 -31.34 17.08 19.30
C ALA A 5 -31.57 15.56 19.42
N LYS A 6 -32.31 15.01 18.45
CA LYS A 6 -32.73 13.60 18.43
C LYS A 6 -31.55 12.64 18.42
N LYS A 7 -31.66 11.55 19.18
CA LYS A 7 -30.86 10.34 19.00
C LYS A 7 -30.95 9.89 17.54
N SER A 8 -29.81 9.79 16.86
CA SER A 8 -29.66 8.88 15.72
C SER A 8 -29.37 7.50 16.26
N GLU A 9 -30.31 6.57 16.10
CA GLU A 9 -30.06 5.16 16.36
C GLU A 9 -29.11 4.63 15.29
N LEU A 10 -27.84 4.43 15.68
CA LEU A 10 -26.92 3.61 14.91
C LEU A 10 -27.57 2.23 14.72
N PRO A 11 -27.50 1.62 13.52
CA PRO A 11 -27.89 0.23 13.35
C PRO A 11 -27.18 -0.62 14.41
N ARG A 12 -27.94 -1.44 15.14
CA ARG A 12 -27.36 -2.45 16.02
C ARG A 12 -26.75 -3.56 15.15
N TRP A 13 -25.54 -3.28 14.64
CA TRP A 13 -24.54 -4.33 14.47
C TRP A 13 -24.50 -5.15 15.77
N ASN A 14 -24.32 -6.46 15.69
CA ASN A 14 -24.18 -7.30 16.89
C ASN A 14 -22.86 -6.97 17.60
N CYS A 15 -22.84 -5.88 18.38
CA CYS A 15 -21.66 -5.31 18.99
C CYS A 15 -20.94 -6.31 19.89
N ASN A 16 -21.62 -7.29 20.47
CA ASN A 16 -20.99 -8.33 21.28
C ASN A 16 -19.97 -9.15 20.47
N ILE A 17 -20.31 -9.52 19.22
CA ILE A 17 -19.39 -10.27 18.34
C ILE A 17 -18.20 -9.40 17.94
N CYS A 18 -18.43 -8.12 17.58
CA CYS A 18 -17.33 -7.19 17.26
C CYS A 18 -16.45 -6.85 18.46
N LEU A 19 -17.01 -6.71 19.68
CA LEU A 19 -16.26 -6.31 20.87
C LEU A 19 -15.39 -7.45 21.40
N GLU A 20 -15.93 -8.68 21.48
CA GLU A 20 -15.14 -9.85 21.86
C GLU A 20 -14.08 -10.20 20.81
N ASN A 21 -14.40 -10.08 19.51
CA ASN A 21 -13.41 -10.23 18.44
C ASN A 21 -12.32 -9.16 18.56
N SER A 22 -12.67 -7.89 18.81
CA SER A 22 -11.71 -6.78 18.92
C SER A 22 -10.79 -6.93 20.13
N VAL A 23 -11.31 -7.32 21.30
CA VAL A 23 -10.49 -7.54 22.51
C VAL A 23 -9.56 -8.73 22.33
N TRP A 24 -10.04 -9.87 21.82
CA TRP A 24 -9.20 -11.04 21.58
C TRP A 24 -8.15 -10.80 20.49
N LEU A 25 -8.49 -10.05 19.43
CA LEU A 25 -7.56 -9.66 18.38
C LEU A 25 -6.44 -8.77 18.94
N ALA A 26 -6.80 -7.74 19.72
CA ALA A 26 -5.84 -6.86 20.36
C ALA A 26 -4.92 -7.62 21.34
N GLU A 27 -5.47 -8.54 22.15
CA GLU A 27 -4.69 -9.36 23.08
C GLU A 27 -3.71 -10.29 22.34
N ASN A 28 -4.13 -10.95 21.25
CA ASN A 28 -3.26 -11.85 20.50
C ASN A 28 -2.19 -11.12 19.71
N VAL A 29 -2.50 -9.98 19.09
CA VAL A 29 -1.51 -9.12 18.44
C VAL A 29 -0.51 -8.58 19.45
N HIS A 30 -0.96 -8.12 20.62
CA HIS A 30 -0.08 -7.65 21.69
C HIS A 30 0.88 -8.74 22.20
N VAL A 31 0.41 -9.99 22.38
CA VAL A 31 1.33 -11.06 22.80
C VAL A 31 2.28 -11.47 21.68
N VAL A 32 1.85 -11.47 20.41
CA VAL A 32 2.78 -11.66 19.28
C VAL A 32 3.88 -10.60 19.31
N ASP A 33 3.53 -9.33 19.45
CA ASP A 33 4.48 -8.21 19.51
C ASP A 33 5.43 -8.30 20.72
N GLN A 34 4.90 -8.67 21.89
CA GLN A 34 5.70 -8.94 23.09
C GLN A 34 6.67 -10.12 22.90
N ARG A 35 6.28 -11.17 22.18
CA ARG A 35 7.16 -12.31 21.89
C ARG A 35 8.20 -11.97 20.82
N VAL A 36 7.82 -11.23 19.77
CA VAL A 36 8.76 -10.72 18.75
C VAL A 36 9.80 -9.81 19.40
N SER A 37 9.39 -8.93 20.32
CA SER A 37 10.31 -8.09 21.11
C SER A 37 11.30 -8.91 21.94
N LYS A 38 10.86 -10.02 22.54
CA LYS A 38 11.76 -10.95 23.27
C LYS A 38 12.69 -11.74 22.35
N VAL A 39 12.20 -12.21 21.20
CA VAL A 39 13.03 -12.84 20.16
C VAL A 39 14.12 -11.88 19.69
N LEU A 40 13.75 -10.63 19.37
CA LEU A 40 14.69 -9.58 18.97
C LEU A 40 15.72 -9.28 20.07
N LEU A 41 15.32 -9.26 21.34
CA LEU A 41 16.26 -9.09 22.46
C LEU A 41 17.28 -10.23 22.51
N LEU A 42 16.80 -11.49 22.48
CA LEU A 42 17.65 -12.69 22.50
C LEU A 42 18.60 -12.75 21.30
N THR A 43 18.15 -12.37 20.09
CA THR A 43 19.02 -12.36 18.89
C THR A 43 19.97 -11.16 18.84
N LYS A 44 19.62 -10.03 19.47
CA LYS A 44 20.46 -8.81 19.45
C LYS A 44 21.61 -8.86 20.45
N HIS A 45 21.51 -9.70 21.48
CA HIS A 45 22.63 -9.94 22.40
C HIS A 45 23.76 -10.80 21.79
N ASP A 46 23.50 -11.52 20.69
CA ASP A 46 24.51 -12.32 19.97
C ASP A 46 25.40 -11.51 19.02
N GLU A 47 25.00 -10.30 18.61
CA GLU A 47 25.70 -9.55 17.55
C GLU A 47 26.96 -8.81 18.04
N ASP A 48 27.07 -8.57 19.36
CA ASP A 48 28.18 -7.80 19.99
C ASP A 48 29.16 -8.63 20.84
N LEU A 49 28.95 -9.93 21.06
CA LEU A 49 29.78 -10.77 21.96
C LEU A 49 30.30 -12.07 21.30
N SER A 50 31.26 -11.92 20.39
CA SER A 50 31.94 -13.02 19.67
C SER A 50 32.88 -13.90 20.54
N SER A 51 32.62 -14.07 21.84
CA SER A 51 33.54 -14.84 22.71
C SER A 51 32.96 -15.47 23.99
N GLU A 52 31.73 -16.02 23.98
CA GLU A 52 31.35 -16.98 25.04
C GLU A 52 30.33 -18.05 24.57
N MET A 53 30.82 -19.00 23.77
CA MET A 53 30.09 -20.15 23.19
C MET A 53 29.40 -21.12 24.20
N ALA A 54 29.37 -20.80 25.49
CA ALA A 54 28.82 -21.65 26.55
C ALA A 54 27.38 -21.30 26.93
N ASP A 55 27.02 -20.01 27.03
CA ASP A 55 25.68 -19.58 27.49
C ASP A 55 24.62 -19.65 26.37
N ASN A 56 25.03 -19.54 25.10
CA ASN A 56 24.11 -19.54 23.95
C ASN A 56 23.30 -20.86 23.81
N GLN A 57 23.80 -21.97 24.37
CA GLN A 57 23.04 -23.24 24.39
C GLN A 57 21.88 -23.23 25.40
N LEU A 58 21.90 -22.36 26.41
CA LEU A 58 20.83 -22.25 27.41
C LEU A 58 19.66 -21.37 26.93
N GLN A 59 19.89 -20.41 26.03
CA GLN A 59 18.85 -19.53 25.49
C GLN A 59 18.17 -20.08 24.21
N LEU A 60 18.83 -20.97 23.47
CA LEU A 60 18.26 -21.59 22.26
C LEU A 60 16.88 -22.27 22.50
N PRO A 61 16.63 -23.01 23.61
CA PRO A 61 15.30 -23.55 23.91
C PRO A 61 14.23 -22.47 24.16
N GLU A 62 14.59 -21.34 24.77
CA GLU A 62 13.67 -20.23 25.06
C GLU A 62 13.33 -19.44 23.78
N LEU A 63 14.33 -19.19 22.93
CA LEU A 63 14.16 -18.63 21.59
C LEU A 63 13.21 -19.50 20.73
N ILE A 64 13.43 -20.82 20.70
CA ILE A 64 12.55 -21.77 20.00
C ILE A 64 11.14 -21.78 20.60
N ALA A 65 10.99 -21.67 21.93
CA ALA A 65 9.68 -21.60 22.57
C ALA A 65 8.91 -20.34 22.16
N HIS A 66 9.57 -19.18 22.11
CA HIS A 66 8.94 -17.93 21.68
C HIS A 66 8.57 -17.96 20.19
N ILE A 67 9.43 -18.48 19.31
CA ILE A 67 9.13 -18.64 17.88
C ILE A 67 7.94 -19.59 17.65
N LYS A 68 7.84 -20.68 18.40
CA LYS A 68 6.68 -21.60 18.36
C LYS A 68 5.39 -20.93 18.83
N GLU A 69 5.45 -20.13 19.90
CA GLU A 69 4.28 -19.39 20.41
C GLU A 69 3.81 -18.30 19.43
N ILE A 70 4.75 -17.62 18.76
CA ILE A 70 4.46 -16.68 17.67
C ILE A 70 3.76 -17.41 16.52
N SER A 71 4.31 -18.54 16.06
CA SER A 71 3.72 -19.33 14.96
C SER A 71 2.32 -19.85 15.30
N LEU A 72 2.11 -20.35 16.52
CA LEU A 72 0.81 -20.81 17.00
C LEU A 72 -0.24 -19.68 17.01
N ARG A 73 0.11 -18.50 17.53
CA ARG A 73 -0.81 -17.35 17.55
C ARG A 73 -1.11 -16.81 16.15
N HIS A 74 -0.14 -16.78 15.25
CA HIS A 74 -0.39 -16.45 13.84
C HIS A 74 -1.34 -17.45 13.16
N HIS A 75 -1.19 -18.74 13.45
CA HIS A 75 -2.09 -19.77 12.91
C HIS A 75 -3.52 -19.60 13.41
N LEU A 76 -3.72 -19.41 14.72
CA LEU A 76 -5.03 -19.13 15.31
C LEU A 76 -5.66 -17.82 14.78
N LEU A 77 -4.83 -16.81 14.49
CA LEU A 77 -5.29 -15.55 13.90
C LEU A 77 -5.77 -15.75 12.45
N ALA A 78 -5.01 -16.50 11.65
CA ALA A 78 -5.35 -16.83 10.27
C ALA A 78 -6.60 -17.72 10.18
N GLU A 79 -6.71 -18.74 11.04
CA GLU A 79 -7.90 -19.60 11.16
C GLU A 79 -9.15 -18.79 11.51
N ARG A 80 -9.08 -17.90 12.50
CA ARG A 80 -10.21 -17.05 12.86
C ARG A 80 -10.55 -16.02 11.77
N TYR A 81 -9.57 -15.54 11.01
CA TYR A 81 -9.78 -14.67 9.86
C TYR A 81 -10.45 -15.41 8.70
N ALA A 82 -10.06 -16.65 8.41
CA ALA A 82 -10.72 -17.50 7.42
C ALA A 82 -12.18 -17.76 7.80
N ASN A 83 -12.44 -18.18 9.05
CA ASN A 83 -13.79 -18.40 9.58
C ASN A 83 -14.66 -17.12 9.49
N LEU A 84 -14.09 -15.94 9.77
CA LEU A 84 -14.80 -14.67 9.56
C LEU A 84 -15.06 -14.41 8.07
N THR A 85 -14.12 -14.68 7.18
CA THR A 85 -14.28 -14.47 5.74
C THR A 85 -15.39 -15.35 5.15
N GLU A 86 -15.47 -16.63 5.56
CA GLU A 86 -16.56 -17.54 5.17
C GLU A 86 -17.94 -17.05 5.65
N ILE A 87 -18.06 -16.60 6.90
CA ILE A 87 -19.30 -16.02 7.46
C ILE A 87 -19.77 -14.80 6.66
N TRP A 88 -18.85 -14.03 6.08
CA TRP A 88 -19.20 -12.83 5.30
C TRP A 88 -19.61 -13.20 3.87
N HIS A 89 -19.05 -14.27 3.29
CA HIS A 89 -19.50 -14.80 1.99
C HIS A 89 -20.88 -15.47 2.04
N ASP A 90 -21.23 -16.14 3.15
CA ASP A 90 -22.59 -16.68 3.35
C ASP A 90 -23.67 -15.56 3.46
N HIS A 91 -23.30 -14.36 3.92
CA HIS A 91 -24.25 -13.26 4.07
C HIS A 91 -24.60 -12.56 2.74
N ASP A 92 -23.74 -12.61 1.72
CA ASP A 92 -24.01 -12.04 0.40
C ASP A 92 -24.89 -12.93 -0.52
N GLN A 93 -25.23 -14.16 -0.10
CA GLN A 93 -26.08 -15.08 -0.90
C GLN A 93 -27.36 -15.58 -0.20
N SER A 94 -27.72 -15.07 0.99
CA SER A 94 -28.92 -15.51 1.71
C SER A 94 -30.21 -14.85 1.19
N GLY A 95 -30.64 -15.25 -0.01
CA GLY A 95 -31.84 -14.77 -0.70
C GLY A 95 -32.80 -15.86 -1.22
N SER A 96 -32.69 -17.12 -0.76
CA SER A 96 -33.71 -18.16 -1.01
C SER A 96 -33.62 -19.32 0.00
N HIS A 97 -34.67 -20.11 0.12
CA HIS A 97 -34.85 -21.13 1.17
C HIS A 97 -34.28 -22.52 0.81
N GLN A 98 -33.76 -23.19 1.86
CA GLN A 98 -33.71 -24.65 2.08
C GLN A 98 -33.21 -25.59 0.95
N CYS A 99 -32.09 -26.29 1.24
CA CYS A 99 -32.19 -27.73 1.53
C CYS A 99 -31.07 -28.21 2.47
N VAL A 100 -31.29 -29.35 3.13
CA VAL A 100 -30.45 -29.95 4.17
C VAL A 100 -29.55 -31.04 3.59
N SER A 101 -28.27 -31.10 3.98
CA SER A 101 -27.44 -32.32 4.26
C SER A 101 -25.95 -31.96 4.20
N LEU A 102 -25.21 -31.96 5.32
CA LEU A 102 -24.56 -33.11 5.98
C LEU A 102 -23.26 -33.60 5.30
N THR A 103 -22.23 -33.75 6.15
CA THR A 103 -21.00 -34.59 6.03
C THR A 103 -19.87 -34.20 5.06
N THR A 104 -18.79 -33.68 5.68
CA THR A 104 -17.36 -34.05 5.47
C THR A 104 -17.13 -35.51 5.02
N PRO A 105 -16.01 -35.90 4.31
CA PRO A 105 -14.63 -35.51 4.69
C PRO A 105 -13.50 -35.48 3.62
N VAL A 106 -12.40 -34.80 4.00
CA VAL A 106 -10.95 -35.16 3.85
C VAL A 106 -10.45 -35.95 2.62
N LYS A 107 -9.53 -35.31 1.85
CA LYS A 107 -8.27 -35.82 1.24
C LYS A 107 -7.58 -34.60 0.60
N ASP A 108 -6.41 -34.11 1.00
CA ASP A 108 -5.07 -34.69 1.15
C ASP A 108 -4.37 -35.09 -0.18
N GLN A 109 -3.19 -34.51 -0.39
CA GLN A 109 -2.22 -34.67 -1.51
C GLN A 109 -2.71 -34.28 -2.92
N GLY A 110 -1.91 -33.68 -3.80
CA GLY A 110 -0.53 -33.19 -3.67
C GLY A 110 0.13 -32.91 -5.04
N THR A 111 1.15 -32.03 -5.05
CA THR A 111 2.21 -31.87 -6.09
C THR A 111 1.87 -31.59 -7.57
N GLN A 112 2.42 -30.47 -8.07
CA GLN A 112 3.19 -30.29 -9.33
C GLN A 112 2.65 -30.96 -10.63
N LYS A 113 2.51 -30.24 -11.76
CA LYS A 113 3.65 -29.64 -12.50
C LYS A 113 3.22 -28.64 -13.59
N PHE A 114 4.19 -27.89 -14.11
CA PHE A 114 4.12 -27.00 -15.28
C PHE A 114 4.03 -27.76 -16.63
N GLU A 115 3.65 -27.02 -17.68
CA GLU A 115 4.39 -26.84 -18.97
C GLU A 115 3.68 -27.27 -20.29
N GLY A 116 3.79 -26.40 -21.32
CA GLY A 116 3.50 -26.69 -22.75
C GLY A 116 2.01 -26.62 -23.18
N GLN A 117 1.47 -25.70 -23.99
CA GLN A 117 1.91 -25.01 -25.23
C GLN A 117 1.75 -25.85 -26.53
N GLY A 118 0.95 -25.34 -27.49
CA GLY A 118 0.62 -25.96 -28.79
C GLY A 118 -0.87 -25.82 -29.13
N VAL A 119 -1.38 -24.76 -29.79
CA VAL A 119 -1.22 -24.31 -31.20
C VAL A 119 -2.24 -24.97 -32.15
N GLU A 120 -2.93 -24.12 -32.94
CA GLU A 120 -3.76 -24.42 -34.15
C GLU A 120 -5.02 -25.31 -33.97
N SER A 121 -6.20 -24.98 -34.52
CA SER A 121 -6.48 -24.29 -35.78
C SER A 121 -7.83 -23.56 -35.78
N ASP A 122 -7.97 -22.60 -36.70
CA ASP A 122 -9.27 -22.11 -37.18
C ASP A 122 -10.11 -23.23 -37.82
N LEU A 123 -11.44 -23.02 -37.91
CA LEU A 123 -12.12 -22.88 -39.20
C LEU A 123 -13.61 -22.50 -39.03
N SER A 124 -14.03 -21.53 -39.83
CA SER A 124 -15.38 -20.96 -39.86
C SER A 124 -16.36 -21.74 -40.77
N LEU A 125 -17.64 -21.32 -40.68
CA LEU A 125 -18.72 -21.35 -41.69
C LEU A 125 -19.88 -22.35 -41.46
N SER A 126 -21.09 -21.77 -41.38
CA SER A 126 -22.36 -22.09 -42.09
C SER A 126 -22.67 -23.56 -42.48
N SER A 127 -23.91 -24.05 -42.55
CA SER A 127 -25.20 -23.38 -42.80
C SER A 127 -26.37 -24.39 -42.71
N VAL A 128 -27.61 -23.90 -42.68
CA VAL A 128 -28.85 -24.57 -43.17
C VAL A 128 -29.20 -25.98 -42.62
N GLY A 129 -30.12 -26.00 -41.66
CA GLY A 129 -31.52 -26.43 -41.87
C GLY A 129 -31.86 -27.89 -42.17
N GLY A 130 -32.79 -28.47 -41.39
CA GLY A 130 -33.41 -29.75 -41.74
C GLY A 130 -34.42 -30.37 -40.75
N ILE A 131 -35.71 -30.04 -40.94
CA ILE A 131 -36.93 -30.88 -40.81
C ILE A 131 -37.28 -31.62 -39.48
N SER A 132 -38.60 -31.77 -39.26
CA SER A 132 -39.24 -32.17 -38.00
C SER A 132 -39.61 -33.66 -37.87
N ASP A 133 -39.91 -34.02 -36.62
CA ASP A 133 -40.91 -35.00 -36.13
C ASP A 133 -40.85 -36.49 -36.51
N ALA A 134 -40.68 -37.31 -35.46
CA ALA A 134 -41.38 -38.60 -35.33
C ALA A 134 -41.58 -39.00 -33.85
N SER A 135 -42.86 -39.14 -33.44
CA SER A 135 -43.41 -40.02 -32.39
C SER A 135 -43.00 -39.88 -30.91
N PRO A 136 -43.98 -39.68 -29.99
CA PRO A 136 -43.91 -40.21 -28.63
C PRO A 136 -44.46 -41.65 -28.55
N ASN A 137 -44.19 -42.30 -27.41
CA ASN A 137 -44.28 -43.75 -27.22
C ASN A 137 -45.51 -44.19 -26.41
N ASP A 138 -46.27 -45.12 -26.99
CA ASP A 138 -46.98 -46.30 -26.44
C ASP A 138 -47.40 -46.40 -24.94
N GLY A 139 -48.58 -47.00 -24.70
CA GLY A 139 -48.97 -47.51 -23.37
C GLY A 139 -50.47 -47.66 -23.05
N SER A 140 -51.01 -48.88 -23.28
CA SER A 140 -51.88 -49.63 -22.32
C SER A 140 -53.31 -49.11 -21.96
N GLU A 141 -54.42 -49.88 -21.95
CA GLU A 141 -54.69 -51.34 -22.14
C GLU A 141 -56.13 -51.65 -22.64
N SER A 142 -56.34 -52.93 -23.03
CA SER A 142 -57.61 -53.69 -23.04
C SER A 142 -58.70 -53.37 -24.09
N SER A 143 -59.37 -54.32 -24.77
CA SER A 143 -59.17 -55.75 -25.11
C SER A 143 -60.50 -56.30 -25.72
N LEU A 144 -60.46 -56.84 -26.95
CA LEU A 144 -61.45 -57.76 -27.60
C LEU A 144 -62.85 -57.16 -27.96
N SER A 145 -63.53 -57.50 -29.07
CA SER A 145 -63.33 -58.56 -30.09
C SER A 145 -63.90 -58.24 -31.50
N SER A 146 -63.32 -58.87 -32.53
CA SER A 146 -63.86 -59.35 -33.83
C SER A 146 -65.39 -59.60 -33.95
N ASP A 147 -66.02 -59.67 -35.15
CA ASP A 147 -65.54 -59.68 -36.56
C ASP A 147 -66.69 -59.40 -37.57
N SER A 148 -66.32 -59.28 -38.86
CA SER A 148 -67.06 -59.62 -40.09
C SER A 148 -67.96 -58.59 -40.80
N ASP A 149 -67.53 -58.28 -42.03
CA ASP A 149 -68.28 -57.64 -43.12
C ASP A 149 -69.42 -58.51 -43.68
N SER A 150 -70.34 -57.90 -44.45
CA SER A 150 -70.69 -58.36 -45.81
C SER A 150 -71.55 -57.36 -46.57
N GLU A 151 -71.17 -57.10 -47.82
CA GLU A 151 -71.94 -56.37 -48.83
C GLU A 151 -73.15 -57.17 -49.37
N SER A 152 -74.20 -56.50 -49.87
CA SER A 152 -74.67 -56.73 -51.26
C SER A 152 -75.90 -55.90 -51.70
N PHE A 153 -75.71 -55.27 -52.86
CA PHE A 153 -76.63 -54.77 -53.89
C PHE A 153 -78.05 -55.40 -54.04
N ASN A 154 -79.10 -54.58 -54.27
CA ASN A 154 -79.71 -54.30 -55.61
C ASN A 154 -81.22 -53.89 -55.64
N SER A 155 -81.53 -52.96 -56.56
CA SER A 155 -82.71 -52.85 -57.45
C SER A 155 -84.18 -52.68 -56.96
N SER A 156 -84.72 -51.49 -57.29
CA SER A 156 -85.78 -51.23 -58.30
C SER A 156 -87.18 -51.91 -58.25
N SER A 157 -88.21 -51.05 -58.23
CA SER A 157 -89.51 -51.09 -58.95
C SER A 157 -90.36 -52.38 -59.03
N ASN A 158 -91.63 -52.35 -58.56
CA ASN A 158 -92.80 -52.32 -59.47
C ASN A 158 -94.19 -52.16 -58.77
N GLU A 159 -95.23 -52.16 -59.61
CA GLU A 159 -96.64 -51.83 -59.43
C GLU A 159 -97.56 -53.08 -59.19
N ILE A 160 -98.88 -52.87 -59.00
CA ILE A 160 -100.03 -53.81 -59.22
C ILE A 160 -100.58 -54.69 -58.05
N LEU A 161 -101.77 -54.28 -57.58
CA LEU A 161 -103.04 -55.00 -57.27
C LEU A 161 -103.13 -56.42 -56.63
N SER A 162 -104.10 -56.48 -55.70
CA SER A 162 -105.14 -57.51 -55.50
C SER A 162 -104.91 -58.75 -54.62
N SER A 163 -105.92 -59.05 -53.78
CA SER A 163 -106.45 -60.41 -53.55
C SER A 163 -107.82 -60.39 -52.84
N LEU A 164 -108.80 -61.04 -53.46
CA LEU A 164 -110.04 -61.55 -52.84
C LEU A 164 -109.74 -62.92 -52.20
N PRO A 165 -110.65 -63.55 -51.40
CA PRO A 165 -111.48 -64.59 -52.03
C PRO A 165 -112.87 -64.86 -51.39
N SER A 166 -113.78 -65.37 -52.26
CA SER A 166 -114.70 -66.53 -52.08
C SER A 166 -115.24 -66.90 -50.68
N GLY A 167 -116.55 -67.16 -50.46
CA GLY A 167 -117.69 -67.29 -51.39
C GLY A 167 -118.87 -68.03 -50.73
N LYS A 168 -119.88 -68.47 -51.53
CA LYS A 168 -121.12 -69.24 -51.15
C LYS A 168 -122.20 -68.45 -50.35
N MET A 169 -123.52 -68.70 -50.48
CA MET A 169 -124.33 -69.39 -51.51
C MET A 169 -125.84 -69.07 -51.33
N MET A 170 -126.58 -69.09 -52.44
CA MET A 170 -128.04 -69.30 -52.61
C MET A 170 -128.98 -68.09 -52.88
N ASN A 171 -129.41 -68.03 -54.16
CA ASN A 171 -130.80 -68.18 -54.64
C ASN A 171 -131.96 -67.44 -53.93
N HIS A 172 -132.67 -66.60 -54.70
CA HIS A 172 -134.06 -66.82 -55.17
C HIS A 172 -134.46 -65.58 -56.02
N LYS A 173 -134.33 -65.62 -57.35
CA LYS A 173 -135.44 -65.86 -58.30
C LYS A 173 -136.79 -65.24 -57.92
N SER A 174 -137.11 -64.10 -58.56
CA SER A 174 -138.45 -63.81 -59.06
C SER A 174 -138.35 -63.43 -60.54
N VAL A 175 -138.58 -64.41 -61.40
CA VAL A 175 -138.74 -64.24 -62.86
C VAL A 175 -140.24 -64.10 -63.12
N ASN A 176 -140.63 -63.15 -63.97
CA ASN A 176 -141.68 -63.27 -65.00
C ASN A 176 -141.67 -61.97 -65.83
N MET A 177 -141.52 -61.97 -67.15
CA MET A 177 -142.18 -62.70 -68.26
C MET A 177 -143.39 -61.94 -68.82
N GLU A 178 -143.28 -61.69 -70.13
CA GLU A 178 -144.33 -61.65 -71.16
C GLU A 178 -145.49 -60.64 -71.04
N ALA A 179 -145.61 -59.81 -72.09
CA ALA A 179 -146.66 -60.05 -73.08
C ALA A 179 -146.27 -59.48 -74.46
N ASP A 180 -145.83 -60.36 -75.38
CA ASP A 180 -146.05 -60.13 -76.81
C ASP A 180 -147.54 -60.34 -77.12
N LEU A 181 -148.16 -59.44 -77.89
CA LEU A 181 -149.41 -59.75 -78.61
C LEU A 181 -149.46 -59.11 -80.01
N ILE A 182 -149.07 -59.94 -80.99
CA ILE A 182 -149.77 -60.16 -82.27
C ILE A 182 -149.68 -59.06 -83.37
N GLU A 183 -148.68 -59.30 -84.22
CA GLU A 183 -148.78 -59.25 -85.69
C GLU A 183 -150.02 -60.03 -86.21
N LYS A 184 -150.81 -59.45 -87.14
CA LYS A 184 -151.53 -60.08 -88.30
C LYS A 184 -152.78 -59.28 -88.73
N GLU A 185 -152.86 -58.83 -89.99
CA GLU A 185 -153.41 -59.54 -91.18
C GLU A 185 -154.90 -59.17 -91.40
N LYS A 186 -155.17 -58.15 -92.22
CA LYS A 186 -155.58 -58.26 -93.64
C LYS A 186 -156.85 -59.09 -93.90
N VAL A 187 -157.83 -58.39 -94.47
CA VAL A 187 -158.71 -58.85 -95.56
C VAL A 187 -159.57 -60.09 -95.30
N VAL A 188 -160.84 -59.84 -94.97
CA VAL A 188 -162.00 -60.35 -95.73
C VAL A 188 -163.11 -59.31 -95.58
N LYS A 189 -163.99 -59.02 -96.54
CA LYS A 189 -164.01 -59.08 -98.03
C LYS A 189 -165.42 -58.53 -98.39
N THR A 190 -165.60 -58.01 -99.61
CA THR A 190 -166.88 -58.05 -100.40
C THR A 190 -168.20 -58.26 -99.63
N ARG A 191 -169.23 -57.44 -99.80
CA ARG A 191 -170.05 -57.25 -101.02
C ARG A 191 -171.33 -56.54 -100.51
N GLN A 192 -172.18 -55.90 -101.28
CA GLN A 192 -172.48 -56.07 -102.69
C GLN A 192 -173.13 -54.79 -103.22
N GLU A 193 -172.96 -54.53 -104.52
CA GLU A 193 -173.86 -53.63 -105.27
C GLU A 193 -175.23 -54.31 -105.46
N TYR A 194 -176.04 -53.77 -106.38
CA TYR A 194 -177.39 -54.23 -106.79
C TYR A 194 -178.52 -53.80 -105.83
N ALA A 195 -179.68 -53.36 -106.31
CA ALA A 195 -180.04 -52.95 -107.68
C ALA A 195 -181.23 -51.98 -107.65
N ALA A 196 -181.53 -51.43 -108.81
CA ALA A 196 -182.70 -50.58 -109.04
C ALA A 196 -184.05 -51.32 -108.97
N ASN A 197 -185.10 -50.51 -108.84
CA ASN A 197 -186.49 -50.68 -109.29
C ASN A 197 -187.59 -51.22 -108.33
N SER A 198 -188.60 -50.34 -108.23
CA SER A 198 -190.06 -50.55 -108.38
C SER A 198 -190.93 -51.11 -107.23
N GLU A 199 -192.25 -50.91 -107.44
CA GLU A 199 -193.41 -51.32 -106.61
C GLU A 199 -193.60 -50.68 -105.22
N GLU A 200 -194.18 -49.47 -105.24
CA GLU A 200 -195.53 -49.14 -104.71
C GLU A 200 -196.14 -49.90 -103.49
N VAL A 201 -196.85 -49.13 -102.63
CA VAL A 201 -197.95 -49.53 -101.68
C VAL A 201 -197.64 -49.69 -100.14
N ARG A 202 -197.78 -48.55 -99.43
CA ARG A 202 -198.65 -48.31 -98.23
C ARG A 202 -198.26 -48.79 -96.80
N GLU A 203 -197.67 -47.86 -96.02
CA GLU A 203 -197.88 -47.50 -94.60
C GLU A 203 -198.13 -48.52 -93.45
N ARG A 204 -197.30 -48.46 -92.39
CA ARG A 204 -197.74 -48.30 -90.96
C ARG A 204 -196.58 -48.00 -89.96
N PRO A 205 -196.85 -47.44 -88.75
CA PRO A 205 -195.82 -47.01 -87.79
C PRO A 205 -195.80 -47.77 -86.45
N GLU A 206 -194.62 -48.15 -85.94
CA GLU A 206 -194.38 -48.47 -84.50
C GLU A 206 -192.88 -48.43 -84.09
N TYR A 207 -192.00 -47.90 -84.94
CA TYR A 207 -190.52 -47.94 -84.80
C TYR A 207 -189.93 -46.87 -83.85
N GLU A 208 -190.78 -46.10 -83.17
CA GLU A 208 -190.41 -44.83 -82.52
C GLU A 208 -189.79 -44.99 -81.11
N MET A 209 -190.11 -46.09 -80.41
CA MET A 209 -189.69 -46.29 -79.02
C MET A 209 -188.19 -46.56 -78.87
N LEU A 210 -187.52 -47.03 -79.93
CA LEU A 210 -186.08 -47.33 -79.94
C LEU A 210 -185.21 -46.06 -79.91
N LEU A 211 -185.70 -44.94 -80.44
CA LEU A 211 -184.93 -43.69 -80.61
C LEU A 211 -184.75 -42.90 -79.30
N LYS A 212 -185.77 -42.88 -78.42
CA LYS A 212 -185.69 -42.14 -77.14
C LYS A 212 -184.68 -42.73 -76.15
N GLN A 213 -184.54 -44.05 -76.10
CA GLN A 213 -183.61 -44.73 -75.19
C GLN A 213 -182.15 -44.41 -75.57
N ILE A 214 -181.84 -44.41 -76.87
CA ILE A 214 -180.51 -44.13 -77.41
C ILE A 214 -180.10 -42.69 -77.13
N SER A 215 -180.99 -41.72 -77.40
CA SER A 215 -180.72 -40.29 -77.16
C SER A 215 -180.38 -39.97 -75.69
N LYS A 216 -180.97 -40.69 -74.72
CA LYS A 216 -180.66 -40.50 -73.30
C LYS A 216 -179.22 -40.94 -72.97
N TYR A 217 -178.80 -42.12 -73.45
CA TYR A 217 -177.46 -42.63 -73.21
C TYR A 217 -176.38 -41.81 -73.95
N GLU A 218 -176.65 -41.34 -75.17
CA GLU A 218 -175.74 -40.42 -75.89
C GLU A 218 -175.47 -39.15 -75.07
N GLN A 219 -176.50 -38.56 -74.45
CA GLN A 219 -176.34 -37.35 -73.66
C GLN A 219 -175.59 -37.60 -72.33
N GLU A 220 -175.80 -38.76 -71.69
CA GLU A 220 -175.07 -39.19 -70.49
C GLU A 220 -173.57 -39.38 -70.78
N VAL A 221 -173.23 -40.04 -71.90
CA VAL A 221 -171.85 -40.16 -72.40
C VAL A 221 -171.24 -38.79 -72.68
N LYS A 222 -172.02 -37.85 -73.24
CA LYS A 222 -171.55 -36.49 -73.57
C LYS A 222 -171.27 -35.62 -72.34
N VAL A 223 -172.01 -35.82 -71.25
CA VAL A 223 -171.74 -35.18 -69.95
C VAL A 223 -170.53 -35.84 -69.28
N SER A 224 -170.46 -37.18 -69.27
CA SER A 224 -169.35 -37.93 -68.69
C SER A 224 -168.00 -37.59 -69.34
N ASN A 225 -167.95 -37.48 -70.67
CA ASN A 225 -166.75 -37.04 -71.38
C ASN A 225 -166.33 -35.60 -71.00
N LYS A 226 -167.26 -34.68 -70.74
CA LYS A 226 -166.93 -33.32 -70.29
C LYS A 226 -166.37 -33.29 -68.87
N THR A 227 -166.90 -34.10 -67.95
CA THR A 227 -166.32 -34.23 -66.61
C THR A 227 -164.94 -34.89 -66.64
N LEU A 228 -164.75 -35.87 -67.52
CA LEU A 228 -163.46 -36.53 -67.70
C LEU A 228 -162.41 -35.55 -68.27
N GLN A 229 -162.77 -34.73 -69.26
CA GLN A 229 -161.90 -33.70 -69.82
C GLN A 229 -161.47 -32.63 -68.79
N LEU A 230 -162.38 -32.19 -67.90
CA LEU A 230 -162.04 -31.27 -66.81
C LEU A 230 -161.10 -31.90 -65.76
N LEU A 231 -161.28 -33.19 -65.46
CA LEU A 231 -160.38 -33.93 -64.57
C LEU A 231 -159.01 -34.18 -65.20
N GLU A 232 -158.94 -34.40 -66.51
CA GLU A 232 -157.67 -34.46 -67.26
C GLU A 232 -156.94 -33.11 -67.21
N GLU A 233 -157.64 -31.99 -67.39
CA GLU A 233 -157.08 -30.64 -67.24
C GLU A 233 -156.56 -30.38 -65.81
N GLU A 234 -157.29 -30.82 -64.77
CA GLU A 234 -156.88 -30.69 -63.37
C GLU A 234 -155.67 -31.59 -63.03
N ILE A 235 -155.62 -32.82 -63.54
CA ILE A 235 -154.46 -33.71 -63.43
C ILE A 235 -153.23 -33.10 -64.11
N VAL A 236 -153.39 -32.50 -65.30
CA VAL A 236 -152.29 -31.78 -65.99
C VAL A 236 -151.81 -30.60 -65.14
N LYS A 237 -152.72 -29.83 -64.53
CA LYS A 237 -152.37 -28.69 -63.68
C LYS A 237 -151.62 -29.10 -62.42
N LEU A 238 -152.13 -30.10 -61.67
CA LEU A 238 -151.47 -30.65 -60.49
C LEU A 238 -150.11 -31.28 -60.83
N LYS A 239 -149.98 -31.92 -61.99
CA LYS A 239 -148.70 -32.44 -62.48
C LYS A 239 -147.70 -31.31 -62.79
N CYS A 240 -148.14 -30.19 -63.37
CA CYS A 240 -147.31 -28.99 -63.53
C CYS A 240 -146.93 -28.33 -62.20
N GLU A 241 -147.79 -28.36 -61.18
CA GLU A 241 -147.46 -27.84 -59.84
C GLU A 241 -146.50 -28.78 -59.08
N LEU A 242 -146.67 -30.10 -59.21
CA LEU A 242 -145.71 -31.09 -58.70
C LEU A 242 -144.32 -30.87 -59.33
N GLN A 243 -144.24 -30.71 -60.65
CA GLN A 243 -142.99 -30.44 -61.36
C GLN A 243 -142.33 -29.10 -60.95
N LYS A 244 -143.12 -28.10 -60.55
CA LYS A 244 -142.60 -26.85 -59.96
C LYS A 244 -142.09 -27.05 -58.54
N ASN A 245 -142.76 -27.87 -57.73
CA ASN A 245 -142.27 -28.20 -56.38
C ASN A 245 -141.00 -29.06 -56.44
N GLU A 246 -140.92 -30.01 -57.38
CA GLU A 246 -139.68 -30.74 -57.70
C GLU A 246 -138.55 -29.79 -58.09
N SER A 247 -138.80 -28.80 -58.97
CA SER A 247 -137.76 -27.83 -59.35
C SER A 247 -137.36 -26.90 -58.19
N VAL A 248 -138.29 -26.51 -57.30
CA VAL A 248 -137.98 -25.78 -56.06
C VAL A 248 -137.15 -26.63 -55.11
N THR A 249 -137.46 -27.92 -54.90
CA THR A 249 -136.62 -28.80 -54.07
C THR A 249 -135.23 -29.03 -54.67
N ALA A 250 -135.12 -29.09 -56.01
CA ALA A 250 -133.82 -29.15 -56.69
C ALA A 250 -133.00 -27.85 -56.57
N ILE A 251 -133.66 -26.68 -56.44
CA ILE A 251 -132.99 -25.40 -56.15
C ILE A 251 -132.59 -25.34 -54.67
N LEU A 252 -133.45 -25.78 -53.76
CA LEU A 252 -133.15 -25.84 -52.33
C LEU A 252 -131.93 -26.73 -52.05
N GLY A 253 -131.90 -27.94 -52.62
CA GLY A 253 -130.77 -28.86 -52.49
C GLY A 253 -129.46 -28.32 -53.10
N LYS A 254 -129.53 -27.46 -54.12
CA LYS A 254 -128.35 -26.73 -54.64
C LYS A 254 -127.87 -25.67 -53.66
N LEU A 255 -128.77 -24.85 -53.12
CA LEU A 255 -128.44 -23.83 -52.13
C LEU A 255 -127.93 -24.44 -50.82
N GLU A 256 -128.47 -25.58 -50.39
CA GLU A 256 -127.97 -26.34 -49.24
C GLU A 256 -126.57 -26.91 -49.52
N ALA A 257 -126.30 -27.42 -50.72
CA ALA A 257 -124.97 -27.87 -51.12
C ALA A 257 -123.96 -26.71 -51.23
N GLU A 258 -124.37 -25.55 -51.74
CA GLU A 258 -123.57 -24.32 -51.78
C GLU A 258 -123.28 -23.79 -50.37
N LEU A 259 -124.26 -23.79 -49.46
CA LEU A 259 -124.09 -23.39 -48.07
C LEU A 259 -123.17 -24.38 -47.31
N LEU A 260 -123.32 -25.67 -47.54
CA LEU A 260 -122.47 -26.71 -46.95
C LEU A 260 -121.03 -26.62 -47.49
N SER A 261 -120.87 -26.30 -48.78
CA SER A 261 -119.56 -26.00 -49.40
C SER A 261 -118.91 -24.75 -48.80
N ALA A 262 -119.65 -23.64 -48.70
CA ALA A 262 -119.17 -22.41 -48.09
C ALA A 262 -118.81 -22.59 -46.59
N LYS A 263 -119.61 -23.37 -45.85
CA LYS A 263 -119.30 -23.75 -44.47
C LYS A 263 -118.01 -24.58 -44.37
N ASN A 264 -117.82 -25.54 -45.27
CA ASN A 264 -116.58 -26.32 -45.32
C ASN A 264 -115.36 -25.44 -45.68
N GLN A 265 -115.53 -24.42 -46.52
CA GLN A 265 -114.47 -23.44 -46.81
C GLN A 265 -114.16 -22.57 -45.58
N ILE A 266 -115.17 -22.09 -44.85
CA ILE A 266 -114.97 -21.34 -43.60
C ILE A 266 -114.21 -22.21 -42.59
N ASN A 267 -114.65 -23.44 -42.34
CA ASN A 267 -113.97 -24.38 -41.43
C ASN A 267 -112.51 -24.64 -41.87
N LEU A 268 -112.22 -24.67 -43.17
CA LEU A 268 -110.86 -24.84 -43.70
C LEU A 268 -110.00 -23.59 -43.43
N TYR A 269 -110.53 -22.39 -43.61
CA TYR A 269 -109.83 -21.14 -43.30
C TYR A 269 -109.67 -20.91 -41.80
N GLU A 270 -110.64 -21.31 -40.97
CA GLU A 270 -110.53 -21.31 -39.50
C GLU A 270 -109.41 -22.26 -39.06
N ALA A 271 -109.41 -23.51 -39.53
CA ALA A 271 -108.33 -24.45 -39.25
C ALA A 271 -106.97 -23.95 -39.74
N GLN A 272 -106.89 -23.32 -40.92
CA GLN A 272 -105.65 -22.70 -41.39
C GLN A 272 -105.21 -21.56 -40.45
N SER A 273 -106.12 -20.66 -40.06
CA SER A 273 -105.86 -19.57 -39.12
C SER A 273 -105.39 -20.09 -37.76
N GLU A 274 -105.96 -21.19 -37.25
CA GLU A 274 -105.47 -21.86 -36.04
C GLU A 274 -104.04 -22.43 -36.22
N THR A 275 -103.71 -23.03 -37.38
CA THR A 275 -102.32 -23.44 -37.66
C THR A 275 -101.36 -22.25 -37.81
N GLU A 276 -101.85 -21.08 -38.22
CA GLU A 276 -101.04 -19.85 -38.30
C GLU A 276 -100.88 -19.20 -36.92
N ASN A 277 -101.93 -19.15 -36.10
CA ASN A 277 -101.87 -18.69 -34.71
C ASN A 277 -100.95 -19.58 -33.84
N THR A 278 -100.98 -20.90 -34.01
CA THR A 278 -100.06 -21.81 -33.30
C THR A 278 -98.61 -21.70 -33.79
N LYS A 279 -98.36 -21.25 -35.03
CA LYS A 279 -97.01 -20.87 -35.49
C LYS A 279 -96.62 -19.51 -34.92
N ALA A 280 -97.52 -18.53 -34.90
CA ALA A 280 -97.28 -17.21 -34.32
C ALA A 280 -96.89 -17.30 -32.84
N LEU A 281 -97.63 -18.06 -32.03
CA LEU A 281 -97.31 -18.30 -30.61
C LEU A 281 -95.95 -18.98 -30.39
N LYS A 282 -95.52 -19.86 -31.31
CA LYS A 282 -94.18 -20.47 -31.25
C LYS A 282 -93.09 -19.45 -31.55
N LEU A 283 -93.26 -18.65 -32.60
CA LEU A 283 -92.33 -17.57 -32.95
C LEU A 283 -92.29 -16.51 -31.85
N GLU A 284 -93.42 -16.19 -31.22
CA GLU A 284 -93.49 -15.26 -30.09
C GLU A 284 -92.73 -15.80 -28.86
N TRP A 285 -92.85 -17.09 -28.57
CA TRP A 285 -92.04 -17.75 -27.53
C TRP A 285 -90.54 -17.74 -27.87
N GLU A 286 -90.16 -18.11 -29.10
CA GLU A 286 -88.78 -18.05 -29.58
C GLU A 286 -88.20 -16.62 -29.52
N ILE A 287 -88.99 -15.59 -29.84
CA ILE A 287 -88.60 -14.18 -29.69
C ILE A 287 -88.35 -13.86 -28.21
N THR A 288 -89.24 -14.24 -27.29
CA THR A 288 -89.03 -13.94 -25.86
C THR A 288 -87.81 -14.64 -25.26
N ASP A 289 -87.48 -15.85 -25.73
CA ASP A 289 -86.29 -16.59 -25.28
C ASP A 289 -85.00 -15.93 -25.81
N LEU A 290 -84.98 -15.57 -27.11
CA LEU A 290 -83.88 -14.83 -27.71
C LEU A 290 -83.71 -13.41 -27.13
N GLU A 291 -84.79 -12.73 -26.75
CA GLU A 291 -84.72 -11.45 -26.03
C GLU A 291 -84.09 -11.61 -24.64
N ALA A 292 -84.42 -12.69 -23.92
CA ALA A 292 -83.82 -13.00 -22.62
C ALA A 292 -82.33 -13.38 -22.75
N GLU A 293 -81.95 -14.19 -23.75
CA GLU A 293 -80.54 -14.47 -24.05
C GLU A 293 -79.77 -13.21 -24.43
N LEU A 294 -80.33 -12.36 -25.29
CA LEU A 294 -79.73 -11.09 -25.69
C LEU A 294 -79.52 -10.16 -24.49
N GLU A 295 -80.49 -10.07 -23.58
CA GLU A 295 -80.38 -9.24 -22.37
C GLU A 295 -79.35 -9.80 -21.38
N SER A 296 -79.24 -11.13 -21.26
CA SER A 296 -78.17 -11.80 -20.52
C SER A 296 -76.79 -11.49 -21.11
N LYS A 297 -76.66 -11.52 -22.45
CA LYS A 297 -75.42 -11.19 -23.15
C LYS A 297 -75.05 -9.71 -23.07
N LYS A 298 -76.02 -8.79 -23.03
CA LYS A 298 -75.78 -7.37 -22.75
C LYS A 298 -75.20 -7.16 -21.36
N ARG A 299 -75.76 -7.82 -20.32
CA ARG A 299 -75.22 -7.73 -18.95
C ARG A 299 -73.78 -8.25 -18.90
N GLN A 300 -73.53 -9.43 -19.46
CA GLN A 300 -72.18 -9.98 -19.58
C GLN A 300 -71.22 -9.02 -20.32
N ALA A 301 -71.68 -8.30 -21.34
CA ALA A 301 -70.86 -7.32 -22.05
C ALA A 301 -70.58 -6.06 -21.21
N ILE A 302 -71.51 -5.63 -20.36
CA ILE A 302 -71.32 -4.52 -19.41
C ILE A 302 -70.35 -4.93 -18.30
N ASP A 303 -70.54 -6.11 -17.69
CA ASP A 303 -69.67 -6.63 -16.63
C ASP A 303 -68.20 -6.72 -17.12
N LEU A 304 -67.99 -7.21 -18.35
CA LEU A 304 -66.67 -7.26 -19.00
C LEU A 304 -66.14 -5.86 -19.37
N GLN A 305 -67.01 -4.89 -19.67
CA GLN A 305 -66.60 -3.52 -19.98
C GLN A 305 -66.16 -2.77 -18.71
N ASP A 306 -66.82 -3.02 -17.58
CA ASP A 306 -66.45 -2.49 -16.27
C ASP A 306 -65.13 -3.12 -15.77
N GLU A 307 -64.95 -4.44 -15.92
CA GLU A 307 -63.68 -5.13 -15.62
C GLU A 307 -62.52 -4.58 -16.49
N VAL A 308 -62.75 -4.34 -17.78
CA VAL A 308 -61.76 -3.68 -18.64
C VAL A 308 -61.46 -2.25 -18.17
N ALA A 309 -62.45 -1.49 -17.70
CA ALA A 309 -62.23 -0.15 -17.17
C ALA A 309 -61.37 -0.17 -15.90
N GLU A 310 -61.67 -1.07 -14.95
CA GLU A 310 -60.89 -1.26 -13.71
C GLU A 310 -59.43 -1.63 -14.01
N TYR A 311 -59.19 -2.61 -14.90
CA TYR A 311 -57.82 -2.94 -15.31
C TYR A 311 -57.11 -1.78 -16.02
N THR A 312 -57.81 -0.94 -16.80
CA THR A 312 -57.17 0.24 -17.41
C THR A 312 -56.78 1.31 -16.39
N GLU A 313 -57.55 1.48 -15.30
CA GLU A 313 -57.19 2.40 -14.22
C GLU A 313 -56.00 1.87 -13.41
N GLU A 314 -55.99 0.58 -13.04
CA GLU A 314 -54.84 -0.07 -12.40
C GLU A 314 -53.55 0.04 -13.22
N LEU A 315 -53.66 -0.09 -14.56
CA LEU A 315 -52.51 -0.04 -15.45
C LEU A 315 -51.95 1.38 -15.55
N LEU A 316 -52.83 2.41 -15.55
CA LEU A 316 -52.43 3.82 -15.47
C LEU A 316 -51.80 4.18 -14.12
N GLU A 317 -52.30 3.65 -13.00
CA GLU A 317 -51.69 3.87 -11.69
C GLU A 317 -50.29 3.26 -11.61
N ARG A 318 -50.11 2.02 -12.12
CA ARG A 318 -48.79 1.39 -12.20
C ARG A 318 -47.85 2.10 -13.16
N ASP A 319 -48.32 2.61 -14.30
CA ASP A 319 -47.50 3.42 -15.20
C ASP A 319 -47.03 4.73 -14.54
N LEU A 320 -47.88 5.38 -13.73
CA LEU A 320 -47.51 6.55 -12.94
C LEU A 320 -46.47 6.21 -11.85
N GLU A 321 -46.63 5.07 -11.17
CA GLU A 321 -45.65 4.60 -10.19
C GLU A 321 -44.29 4.27 -10.84
N ILE A 322 -44.29 3.60 -12.01
CA ILE A 322 -43.09 3.32 -12.80
C ILE A 322 -42.41 4.63 -13.24
N GLN A 323 -43.16 5.64 -13.68
CA GLN A 323 -42.60 6.95 -14.01
C GLN A 323 -41.97 7.64 -12.80
N LYS A 324 -42.63 7.59 -11.64
CA LYS A 324 -42.11 8.15 -10.39
C LYS A 324 -40.82 7.45 -9.94
N LEU A 325 -40.81 6.12 -9.91
CA LEU A 325 -39.63 5.33 -9.56
C LEU A 325 -38.47 5.57 -10.53
N ASN A 326 -38.74 5.70 -11.83
CA ASN A 326 -37.71 6.09 -12.81
C ASN A 326 -37.16 7.50 -12.55
N ALA A 327 -37.98 8.46 -12.15
CA ALA A 327 -37.51 9.80 -11.79
C ALA A 327 -36.63 9.79 -10.52
N GLU A 328 -36.99 8.99 -9.51
CA GLU A 328 -36.19 8.78 -8.30
C GLU A 328 -34.86 8.05 -8.61
N LEU A 329 -34.88 7.05 -9.51
CA LEU A 329 -33.68 6.37 -10.02
C LEU A 329 -32.74 7.34 -10.75
N GLN A 330 -33.26 8.21 -11.62
CA GLN A 330 -32.44 9.21 -12.32
C GLN A 330 -31.85 10.26 -11.37
N ASN A 331 -32.61 10.70 -10.36
CA ASN A 331 -32.12 11.61 -9.34
C ASN A 331 -30.99 10.98 -8.50
N THR A 332 -31.20 9.75 -8.00
CA THR A 332 -30.16 9.02 -7.26
C THR A 332 -28.91 8.73 -8.10
N TYR A 333 -29.06 8.37 -9.38
CA TYR A 333 -27.95 8.21 -10.32
C TYR A 333 -27.18 9.53 -10.54
N GLY A 334 -27.89 10.66 -10.69
CA GLY A 334 -27.28 11.99 -10.79
C GLY A 334 -26.49 12.38 -9.54
N ASN A 335 -27.05 12.12 -8.35
CA ASN A 335 -26.34 12.35 -7.08
C ASN A 335 -25.11 11.46 -6.93
N PHE A 336 -25.20 10.18 -7.34
CA PHE A 336 -24.06 9.26 -7.36
C PHE A 336 -22.96 9.74 -8.32
N ALA A 337 -23.31 10.25 -9.51
CA ALA A 337 -22.35 10.82 -10.45
C ALA A 337 -21.62 12.05 -9.87
N ILE A 338 -22.33 12.91 -9.12
CA ILE A 338 -21.74 14.06 -8.43
C ILE A 338 -20.77 13.60 -7.32
N GLU A 339 -21.16 12.64 -6.48
CA GLU A 339 -20.28 12.10 -5.43
C GLU A 339 -19.07 11.34 -6.01
N LYS A 340 -19.25 10.60 -7.10
CA LYS A 340 -18.15 9.97 -7.85
C LYS A 340 -17.15 11.03 -8.32
N SER A 341 -17.60 12.11 -8.97
CA SER A 341 -16.74 13.21 -9.41
C SER A 341 -16.01 13.91 -8.25
N LYS A 342 -16.70 14.12 -7.11
CA LYS A 342 -16.07 14.63 -5.88
C LYS A 342 -14.99 13.69 -5.36
N LEU A 343 -15.24 12.38 -5.30
CA LEU A 343 -14.25 11.39 -4.87
C LEU A 343 -13.06 11.33 -5.82
N GLU A 344 -13.28 11.33 -7.13
CA GLU A 344 -12.22 11.41 -8.14
C GLU A 344 -11.35 12.67 -7.94
N SER A 345 -11.95 13.85 -7.74
CA SER A 345 -11.22 15.08 -7.46
C SER A 345 -10.40 15.04 -6.14
N ARG A 346 -10.91 14.32 -5.13
CA ARG A 346 -10.20 14.10 -3.85
C ARG A 346 -9.04 13.12 -4.04
N ILE A 347 -9.22 12.07 -4.83
CA ILE A 347 -8.17 11.10 -5.17
C ILE A 347 -7.04 11.82 -5.92
N SER A 348 -7.33 12.57 -6.99
CA SER A 348 -6.31 13.34 -7.72
C SER A 348 -5.52 14.27 -6.81
N ARG A 349 -6.19 15.03 -5.93
CA ARG A 349 -5.52 15.93 -4.98
C ARG A 349 -4.70 15.20 -3.92
N VAL A 350 -5.11 14.00 -3.48
CA VAL A 350 -4.30 13.17 -2.58
C VAL A 350 -3.08 12.62 -3.31
N SER A 351 -3.21 12.21 -4.58
CA SER A 351 -2.08 11.78 -5.41
C SER A 351 -1.07 12.91 -5.70
N GLU A 352 -1.55 14.13 -5.93
CA GLU A 352 -0.71 15.33 -6.05
C GLU A 352 0.05 15.64 -4.74
N LEU A 353 -0.63 15.51 -3.59
CA LEU A 353 0.02 15.69 -2.29
C LEU A 353 1.03 14.58 -1.98
N LEU A 354 0.75 13.34 -2.38
CA LEU A 354 1.66 12.21 -2.21
C LEU A 354 2.95 12.44 -3.00
N THR A 355 2.85 12.73 -4.30
CA THR A 355 4.05 12.98 -5.13
C THR A 355 4.84 14.22 -4.68
N PHE A 356 4.18 15.24 -4.14
CA PHE A 356 4.84 16.38 -3.49
C PHE A 356 5.61 15.96 -2.22
N HIS A 357 5.02 15.14 -1.35
CA HIS A 357 5.66 14.66 -0.13
C HIS A 357 6.80 13.66 -0.40
N ASP A 358 6.66 12.81 -1.42
CA ASP A 358 7.73 11.93 -1.89
C ASP A 358 8.94 12.75 -2.38
N ALA A 359 8.70 13.71 -3.28
CA ALA A 359 9.75 14.61 -3.77
C ALA A 359 10.42 15.44 -2.66
N LYS A 360 9.66 15.83 -1.62
CA LYS A 360 10.24 16.52 -0.45
C LYS A 360 11.04 15.58 0.45
N THR A 361 10.66 14.31 0.52
CA THR A 361 11.40 13.28 1.25
C THR A 361 12.74 13.00 0.57
N ASP A 362 12.73 12.85 -0.76
CA ASP A 362 13.95 12.72 -1.57
C ASP A 362 14.89 13.93 -1.40
N GLU A 363 14.36 15.17 -1.43
CA GLU A 363 15.15 16.39 -1.22
C GLU A 363 15.85 16.40 0.16
N LEU A 364 15.12 16.05 1.23
CA LEU A 364 15.67 15.97 2.59
C LEU A 364 16.66 14.81 2.72
N GLN A 365 16.43 13.67 2.07
CA GLN A 365 17.35 12.55 2.04
C GLN A 365 18.68 12.94 1.36
N MET A 366 18.63 13.68 0.25
CA MET A 366 19.85 14.22 -0.39
C MET A 366 20.59 15.20 0.52
N GLN A 367 19.87 16.08 1.24
CA GLN A 367 20.50 17.00 2.21
C GLN A 367 21.18 16.24 3.35
N CYS A 368 20.55 15.18 3.89
CA CYS A 368 21.16 14.31 4.89
C CYS A 368 22.43 13.61 4.39
N ILE A 369 22.44 13.13 3.14
CA ILE A 369 23.62 12.50 2.52
C ILE A 369 24.77 13.51 2.39
N LEU A 370 24.50 14.71 1.88
CA LEU A 370 25.51 15.77 1.72
C LEU A 370 26.12 16.21 3.06
N LEU A 371 25.29 16.40 4.09
CA LEU A 371 25.77 16.72 5.44
C LEU A 371 26.60 15.59 6.05
N LEU A 372 26.25 14.33 5.79
CA LEU A 372 26.99 13.17 6.26
C LEU A 372 28.36 13.03 5.56
N GLU A 373 28.46 13.40 4.28
CA GLU A 373 29.74 13.52 3.56
C GLU A 373 30.59 14.68 4.09
N GLU A 374 29.98 15.84 4.39
CA GLU A 374 30.68 16.99 4.98
C GLU A 374 31.21 16.66 6.39
N ILE A 375 30.42 16.00 7.24
CA ILE A 375 30.86 15.52 8.56
C ILE A 375 32.06 14.57 8.43
N LYS A 376 31.99 13.55 7.56
CA LYS A 376 33.12 12.62 7.32
C LYS A 376 34.40 13.35 6.86
N LYS A 377 34.26 14.38 6.04
CA LYS A 377 35.38 15.22 5.60
C LYS A 377 35.98 15.99 6.79
N CYS A 378 35.13 16.62 7.61
CA CYS A 378 35.58 17.33 8.81
C CYS A 378 36.26 16.40 9.82
N GLU A 379 35.74 15.19 10.03
CA GLU A 379 36.35 14.16 10.88
C GLU A 379 37.75 13.79 10.38
N ALA A 380 37.92 13.57 9.07
CA ALA A 380 39.24 13.29 8.47
C ALA A 380 40.22 14.47 8.66
N GLU A 381 39.77 15.72 8.44
CA GLU A 381 40.59 16.91 8.67
C GLU A 381 40.97 17.10 10.15
N VAL A 382 40.11 16.72 11.10
CA VAL A 382 40.41 16.74 12.54
C VAL A 382 41.48 15.70 12.87
N ILE A 383 41.33 14.47 12.39
CA ILE A 383 42.31 13.39 12.60
C ILE A 383 43.69 13.76 12.03
N GLU A 384 43.76 14.44 10.88
CA GLU A 384 45.04 14.95 10.34
C GLU A 384 45.65 16.06 11.20
N LYS A 385 44.83 17.01 11.68
CA LYS A 385 45.29 18.10 12.56
C LYS A 385 45.78 17.58 13.91
N GLU A 386 45.10 16.59 14.49
CA GLU A 386 45.50 15.92 15.73
C GLU A 386 46.84 15.20 15.58
N LYS A 387 47.03 14.43 14.49
CA LYS A 387 48.31 13.77 14.19
C LYS A 387 49.46 14.78 14.06
N LEU A 388 49.25 15.87 13.31
CA LEU A 388 50.24 16.93 13.15
C LEU A 388 50.57 17.62 14.48
N GLN A 389 49.57 17.88 15.32
CA GLN A 389 49.77 18.45 16.65
C GLN A 389 50.53 17.48 17.57
N GLN A 390 50.23 16.19 17.52
CA GLN A 390 50.93 15.16 18.28
C GLN A 390 52.40 15.04 17.85
N GLU A 391 52.69 15.06 16.55
CA GLU A 391 54.06 15.06 16.03
C GLU A 391 54.85 16.30 16.49
N GLN A 392 54.23 17.49 16.41
CA GLN A 392 54.87 18.71 16.91
C GLN A 392 55.12 18.66 18.42
N GLU A 393 54.22 18.09 19.21
CA GLU A 393 54.38 17.98 20.66
C GLU A 393 55.50 17.00 21.04
N ILE A 394 55.58 15.86 20.34
CA ILE A 394 56.71 14.92 20.46
C ILE A 394 58.03 15.62 20.13
N ASN A 395 58.09 16.41 19.04
CA ASN A 395 59.28 17.15 18.68
C ASN A 395 59.66 18.21 19.75
N ARG A 396 58.69 18.97 20.27
CA ARG A 396 58.93 19.93 21.37
C ARG A 396 59.43 19.24 22.64
N GLN A 397 58.89 18.07 22.97
CA GLN A 397 59.34 17.28 24.12
C GLN A 397 60.78 16.80 23.95
N VAL A 398 61.16 16.31 22.76
CA VAL A 398 62.56 15.93 22.43
C VAL A 398 63.49 17.15 22.54
N ASP A 399 63.07 18.33 22.08
CA ASP A 399 63.85 19.57 22.22
C ASP A 399 64.05 19.97 23.68
N ILE A 400 62.99 19.85 24.51
CA ILE A 400 63.05 20.10 25.95
C ILE A 400 64.01 19.13 26.65
N GLU A 401 63.99 17.85 26.30
CA GLU A 401 64.88 16.83 26.88
C GLU A 401 66.34 17.05 26.48
N ARG A 402 66.60 17.39 25.22
CA ARG A 402 67.92 17.79 24.73
C ARG A 402 68.46 19.02 25.46
N LEU A 403 67.66 20.08 25.60
CA LEU A 403 68.06 21.30 26.31
C LEU A 403 68.28 21.06 27.81
N LYS A 404 67.51 20.17 28.44
CA LYS A 404 67.75 19.72 29.83
C LYS A 404 69.10 19.02 29.97
N ALA A 405 69.48 18.15 29.04
CA ALA A 405 70.78 17.49 29.03
C ALA A 405 71.93 18.50 28.88
N GLU A 406 71.85 19.42 27.89
CA GLU A 406 72.84 20.48 27.73
C GLU A 406 72.99 21.39 28.96
N LEU A 407 71.88 21.72 29.64
CA LEU A 407 71.91 22.50 30.88
C LEU A 407 72.57 21.73 32.03
N PHE A 408 72.38 20.41 32.10
CA PHE A 408 73.04 19.56 33.08
C PHE A 408 74.55 19.48 32.85
N GLU A 409 75.00 19.31 31.60
CA GLU A 409 76.42 19.36 31.23
C GLU A 409 77.05 20.72 31.54
N LYS A 410 76.39 21.82 31.14
CA LYS A 410 76.84 23.19 31.45
C LYS A 410 76.91 23.43 32.97
N LYS A 411 75.99 22.86 33.75
CA LYS A 411 76.05 22.93 35.22
C LYS A 411 77.28 22.21 35.77
N LEU A 412 77.54 20.97 35.35
CA LEU A 412 78.74 20.22 35.76
C LEU A 412 80.04 20.95 35.41
N LEU A 413 80.08 21.61 34.25
CA LEU A 413 81.21 22.45 33.85
C LEU A 413 81.37 23.68 34.77
N ILE A 414 80.28 24.36 35.13
CA ILE A 414 80.31 25.49 36.08
C ILE A 414 80.77 25.02 37.46
N ASP A 415 80.24 23.91 37.98
CA ASP A 415 80.64 23.34 39.27
C ASP A 415 82.15 22.99 39.28
N THR A 416 82.68 22.50 38.16
CA THR A 416 84.12 22.22 37.97
C THR A 416 84.96 23.51 37.94
N LEU A 417 84.56 24.49 37.13
CA LEU A 417 85.25 25.78 37.01
C LEU A 417 85.23 26.57 38.33
N GLN A 418 84.16 26.46 39.12
CA GLN A 418 84.08 27.07 40.44
C GLN A 418 85.09 26.44 41.41
N LYS A 419 85.24 25.11 41.39
CA LYS A 419 86.28 24.42 42.16
C LYS A 419 87.69 24.86 41.74
N ASP A 420 87.96 24.94 40.44
CA ASP A 420 89.26 25.40 39.93
C ASP A 420 89.56 26.87 40.33
N LEU A 421 88.53 27.72 40.38
CA LEU A 421 88.62 29.11 40.85
C LEU A 421 88.94 29.19 42.35
N ASP A 422 88.29 28.37 43.18
CA ASP A 422 88.57 28.31 44.62
C ASP A 422 89.99 27.77 44.89
N ASP A 423 90.43 26.74 44.16
CA ASP A 423 91.81 26.23 44.21
C ASP A 423 92.85 27.29 43.77
N LEU A 424 92.53 28.10 42.75
CA LEU A 424 93.40 29.19 42.30
C LEU A 424 93.44 30.35 43.32
N LYS A 425 92.31 30.65 43.96
CA LYS A 425 92.21 31.67 45.02
C LYS A 425 93.03 31.27 46.24
N LEU A 426 92.96 30.01 46.69
CA LEU A 426 93.80 29.49 47.76
C LEU A 426 95.30 29.61 47.42
N LYS A 427 95.70 29.28 46.18
CA LYS A 427 97.09 29.46 45.71
C LYS A 427 97.52 30.94 45.70
N TYR A 428 96.62 31.85 45.32
CA TYR A 428 96.88 33.28 45.35
C TYR A 428 97.07 33.80 46.79
N ASP A 429 96.19 33.41 47.71
CA ASP A 429 96.27 33.79 49.12
C ASP A 429 97.56 33.26 49.78
N MET A 430 97.98 32.02 49.45
CA MET A 430 99.28 31.47 49.84
C MET A 430 100.46 32.33 49.31
N LEU A 431 100.49 32.62 48.01
CA LEU A 431 101.55 33.44 47.41
C LEU A 431 101.59 34.86 47.96
N MET A 432 100.44 35.44 48.30
CA MET A 432 100.35 36.76 48.93
C MET A 432 100.87 36.73 50.38
N SER A 433 100.61 35.65 51.12
CA SER A 433 101.22 35.42 52.44
C SER A 433 102.74 35.32 52.35
N ASP A 434 103.27 34.53 51.41
CA ASP A 434 104.71 34.38 51.16
C ASP A 434 105.36 35.71 50.75
N LYS A 435 104.72 36.47 49.84
CA LYS A 435 105.14 37.82 49.46
C LYS A 435 105.22 38.76 50.66
N ASN A 436 104.22 38.74 51.54
CA ASN A 436 104.20 39.57 52.75
C ASN A 436 105.31 39.15 53.72
N GLY A 437 105.55 37.84 53.89
CA GLY A 437 106.65 37.31 54.69
C GLY A 437 108.04 37.69 54.14
N VAL A 438 108.24 37.64 52.83
CA VAL A 438 109.48 38.11 52.17
C VAL A 438 109.63 39.62 52.28
N SER A 439 108.55 40.39 52.10
CA SER A 439 108.56 41.85 52.26
C SER A 439 108.94 42.26 53.69
N ALA A 440 108.40 41.58 54.71
CA ALA A 440 108.77 41.80 56.12
C ALA A 440 110.25 41.48 56.37
N LYS A 441 110.78 40.37 55.83
CA LYS A 441 112.22 40.04 55.89
C LYS A 441 113.09 41.12 55.21
N LEU A 442 112.67 41.60 54.05
CA LEU A 442 113.37 42.66 53.32
C LEU A 442 113.36 43.98 54.10
N GLN A 443 112.22 44.37 54.68
CA GLN A 443 112.12 45.56 55.54
C GLN A 443 113.02 45.44 56.78
N ALA A 444 113.08 44.27 57.42
CA ALA A 444 113.98 44.01 58.55
C ALA A 444 115.46 44.12 58.15
N LEU A 445 115.87 43.47 57.06
CA LEU A 445 117.24 43.57 56.53
C LEU A 445 117.59 44.99 56.08
N ASN A 446 116.65 45.74 55.50
CA ASN A 446 116.87 47.13 55.12
C ASN A 446 116.99 48.04 56.36
N ALA A 447 116.24 47.77 57.42
CA ALA A 447 116.40 48.46 58.70
C ALA A 447 117.79 48.16 59.32
N GLU A 448 118.23 46.90 59.32
CA GLU A 448 119.57 46.51 59.76
C GLU A 448 120.67 47.18 58.92
N LEU A 449 120.58 47.12 57.58
CA LEU A 449 121.50 47.81 56.67
C LEU A 449 121.52 49.32 56.94
N SER A 450 120.37 49.96 57.18
CA SER A 450 120.33 51.39 57.52
C SER A 450 120.99 51.69 58.87
N SER A 451 120.93 50.75 59.82
CA SER A 451 121.63 50.84 61.12
C SER A 451 123.14 50.68 60.94
N ARG A 452 123.58 49.69 60.16
CA ARG A 452 124.99 49.50 59.79
C ARG A 452 125.53 50.69 59.00
N ASN A 453 124.74 51.28 58.11
CA ASN A 453 125.17 52.46 57.35
C ASN A 453 125.33 53.70 58.25
N LYS A 454 124.51 53.85 59.31
CA LYS A 454 124.72 54.87 60.36
C LYS A 454 125.98 54.59 61.17
N GLU A 455 126.23 53.34 61.55
CA GLU A 455 127.46 52.90 62.23
C GLU A 455 128.71 53.21 61.37
N ILE A 456 128.66 52.90 60.08
CA ILE A 456 129.70 53.23 59.10
C ILE A 456 129.91 54.74 59.00
N GLN A 457 128.85 55.56 58.85
CA GLN A 457 128.98 57.03 58.82
C GLN A 457 129.62 57.59 60.10
N ILE A 458 129.34 57.00 61.28
CA ILE A 458 130.00 57.38 62.54
C ILE A 458 131.49 57.00 62.50
N LEU A 459 131.85 55.82 62.00
CA LEU A 459 133.23 55.39 61.84
C LEU A 459 133.99 56.25 60.81
N GLU A 460 133.39 56.56 59.66
CA GLU A 460 133.95 57.48 58.65
C GLU A 460 134.20 58.87 59.23
N SER A 461 133.27 59.43 60.01
CA SER A 461 133.47 60.73 60.67
C SER A 461 134.62 60.70 61.69
N ASN A 462 134.79 59.59 62.41
CA ASN A 462 135.91 59.38 63.32
C ASN A 462 137.24 59.20 62.57
N VAL A 463 137.26 58.47 61.46
CA VAL A 463 138.45 58.32 60.61
C VAL A 463 138.86 59.68 60.03
N ASN A 464 137.92 60.48 59.51
CA ASN A 464 138.19 61.83 59.01
C ASN A 464 138.72 62.76 60.12
N ARG A 465 138.18 62.66 61.34
CA ARG A 465 138.70 63.38 62.52
C ARG A 465 140.13 62.97 62.88
N ILE A 466 140.42 61.66 62.90
CA ILE A 466 141.77 61.14 63.18
C ILE A 466 142.75 61.53 62.05
N GLN A 467 142.33 61.51 60.78
CA GLN A 467 143.15 61.93 59.65
C GLN A 467 143.51 63.42 59.73
N SER A 468 142.56 64.28 60.06
CA SER A 468 142.81 65.72 60.23
C SER A 468 143.65 66.04 61.48
N GLU A 469 143.47 65.29 62.57
CA GLU A 469 144.34 65.36 63.75
C GLU A 469 145.78 64.88 63.45
N ASN A 470 145.94 63.78 62.73
CA ASN A 470 147.24 63.29 62.26
C ASN A 470 147.90 64.30 61.31
N ALA A 471 147.16 64.89 60.37
CA ALA A 471 147.70 65.91 59.46
C ALA A 471 148.24 67.13 60.23
N ARG A 472 147.55 67.57 61.30
CA ARG A 472 148.06 68.59 62.21
C ARG A 472 149.33 68.13 62.94
N LEU A 473 149.33 66.93 63.53
CA LEU A 473 150.52 66.39 64.22
C LEU A 473 151.73 66.20 63.30
N TYR A 474 151.51 65.86 62.03
CA TYR A 474 152.57 65.82 61.01
C TYR A 474 153.15 67.21 60.75
N ALA A 475 152.31 68.24 60.60
CA ALA A 475 152.77 69.63 60.46
C ALA A 475 153.52 70.13 61.71
N ASP A 476 152.99 69.87 62.90
CA ASP A 476 153.66 70.18 64.17
C ASP A 476 155.02 69.48 64.25
N SER A 477 155.09 68.20 63.90
CA SER A 477 156.35 67.42 63.84
C SER A 477 157.33 67.96 62.80
N GLU A 478 156.86 68.42 61.64
CA GLU A 478 157.72 69.00 60.60
C GLU A 478 158.36 70.31 61.10
N THR A 479 157.60 71.17 61.80
CA THR A 479 158.16 72.38 62.44
C THR A 479 159.14 72.06 63.58
N ALA A 480 158.90 71.00 64.36
CA ALA A 480 159.86 70.53 65.35
C ALA A 480 161.15 69.99 64.70
N GLN A 481 161.03 69.41 63.50
CA GLN A 481 162.15 68.81 62.77
C GLN A 481 163.00 69.87 62.03
N THR A 482 162.41 70.98 61.57
CA THR A 482 163.18 72.15 61.09
C THR A 482 163.92 72.85 62.23
N LEU A 483 163.28 73.07 63.38
CA LEU A 483 163.94 73.58 64.60
C LEU A 483 165.10 72.67 65.05
N LYS A 484 164.90 71.35 64.99
CA LYS A 484 165.97 70.38 65.27
C LYS A 484 167.14 70.51 64.29
N ALA A 485 166.88 70.69 62.99
CA ALA A 485 167.92 70.87 61.99
C ALA A 485 168.72 72.18 62.19
N GLU A 486 168.06 73.27 62.61
CA GLU A 486 168.74 74.51 63.04
C GLU A 486 169.68 74.26 64.23
N LEU A 487 169.21 73.56 65.27
CA LEU A 487 170.03 73.21 66.42
C LEU A 487 171.21 72.30 66.06
N GLU A 488 171.02 71.31 65.18
CA GLU A 488 172.10 70.44 64.70
C GLU A 488 173.14 71.21 63.87
N SER A 489 172.72 72.19 63.08
CA SER A 489 173.63 73.11 62.38
C SER A 489 174.47 73.90 63.38
N ARG A 490 173.84 74.44 64.43
CA ARG A 490 174.53 75.20 65.48
C ARG A 490 175.51 74.33 66.30
N ILE A 491 175.17 73.06 66.54
CA ILE A 491 176.08 72.10 67.17
C ILE A 491 177.30 71.81 66.28
N LYS A 492 177.13 71.68 64.96
CA LYS A 492 178.25 71.49 64.01
C LYS A 492 179.21 72.67 63.98
N GLU A 493 178.71 73.91 64.04
CA GLU A 493 179.55 75.10 64.18
C GLU A 493 180.40 75.04 65.45
N LEU A 494 179.76 74.81 66.61
CA LEU A 494 180.45 74.71 67.91
C LEU A 494 181.47 73.55 67.94
N GLN A 495 181.17 72.40 67.32
CA GLN A 495 182.13 71.29 67.20
C GLN A 495 183.36 71.68 66.38
N LYS A 496 183.21 72.46 65.31
CA LYS A 496 184.33 72.94 64.48
C LYS A 496 185.23 73.89 65.26
N GLU A 497 184.63 74.77 66.06
CA GLU A 497 185.32 75.74 66.93
C GLU A 497 186.12 75.03 68.05
N VAL A 498 185.51 74.03 68.71
CA VAL A 498 186.21 73.13 69.67
C VAL A 498 187.31 72.30 68.98
N GLY A 499 187.11 71.89 67.73
CA GLY A 499 188.12 71.21 66.92
C GLY A 499 189.37 72.06 66.68
N GLN A 500 189.19 73.34 66.36
CA GLN A 500 190.30 74.29 66.20
C GLN A 500 191.06 74.54 67.51
N GLN A 501 190.35 74.69 68.63
CA GLN A 501 190.97 74.80 69.95
C GLN A 501 191.81 73.56 70.31
N ARG A 502 191.35 72.35 69.96
CA ARG A 502 192.07 71.11 70.22
C ARG A 502 193.41 71.04 69.49
N ILE A 503 193.46 71.48 68.23
CA ILE A 503 194.69 71.46 67.40
C ILE A 503 195.77 72.37 68.00
N LEU A 504 195.39 73.60 68.39
CA LEU A 504 196.30 74.54 69.05
C LEU A 504 196.90 73.98 70.36
N ILE A 505 196.13 73.17 71.10
CA ILE A 505 196.61 72.52 72.33
C ILE A 505 197.55 71.34 72.02
N THR A 506 197.30 70.56 70.95
CA THR A 506 198.18 69.44 70.59
C THR A 506 199.52 69.89 70.06
N ASP A 507 199.56 70.92 69.22
CA ASP A 507 200.81 71.39 68.60
C ASP A 507 201.74 71.98 69.66
N GLY A 508 201.23 72.85 70.53
CA GLY A 508 201.97 73.38 71.70
C GLY A 508 202.29 72.35 72.79
N ALA A 509 201.75 71.13 72.70
CA ALA A 509 202.15 69.99 73.54
C ALA A 509 203.24 69.13 72.88
N GLU A 510 203.25 69.02 71.55
CA GLU A 510 204.26 68.26 70.82
C GLU A 510 205.60 69.00 70.73
N GLU A 511 205.58 70.32 70.54
CA GLU A 511 206.79 71.16 70.64
C GLU A 511 207.51 70.99 72.00
N LYS A 512 206.74 70.88 73.09
CA LYS A 512 207.26 70.60 74.44
C LYS A 512 207.83 69.19 74.56
N ARG A 513 207.25 68.19 73.88
CA ARG A 513 207.79 66.82 73.84
C ARG A 513 209.07 66.72 73.03
N GLU A 514 209.19 67.46 71.92
CA GLU A 514 210.40 67.50 71.10
C GLU A 514 211.58 68.11 71.87
N ALA A 515 211.34 69.23 72.59
CA ALA A 515 212.35 69.86 73.45
C ALA A 515 212.89 68.88 74.52
N ILE A 516 212.02 68.06 75.12
CA ILE A 516 212.42 67.02 76.08
C ILE A 516 213.25 65.92 75.38
N ARG A 517 212.84 65.47 74.19
CA ARG A 517 213.57 64.42 73.43
C ARG A 517 215.00 64.87 73.06
N GLN A 518 215.18 66.12 72.65
CA GLN A 518 216.53 66.64 72.37
C GLN A 518 217.41 66.75 73.63
N LEU A 519 216.83 67.13 74.77
CA LEU A 519 217.56 67.21 76.05
C LEU A 519 218.07 65.82 76.51
N CYS A 520 217.23 64.78 76.38
CA CYS A 520 217.63 63.41 76.72
C CYS A 520 218.80 62.92 75.84
N PHE A 521 218.80 63.24 74.55
CA PHE A 521 219.86 62.84 73.62
C PHE A 521 221.24 63.42 74.00
N ALA A 522 221.28 64.66 74.52
CA ALA A 522 222.51 65.28 75.01
C ALA A 522 223.04 64.60 76.29
N ILE A 523 222.15 64.22 77.22
CA ILE A 523 222.54 63.61 78.50
C ILE A 523 223.18 62.23 78.29
N GLU A 524 222.61 61.39 77.41
CA GLU A 524 223.15 60.06 77.13
C GLU A 524 224.54 60.12 76.46
N TYR A 525 224.80 61.14 75.63
CA TYR A 525 226.11 61.37 75.00
C TYR A 525 227.23 61.61 76.02
N TYR A 526 227.03 62.54 76.97
CA TYR A 526 228.02 62.79 78.04
C TYR A 526 228.19 61.57 78.98
N ARG A 527 227.13 60.80 79.19
CA ARG A 527 227.12 59.61 80.05
C ARG A 527 227.94 58.45 79.47
N CYS A 528 228.09 58.37 78.14
CA CYS A 528 228.96 57.40 77.48
C CYS A 528 230.43 57.79 77.58
N GLY A 529 230.80 59.05 77.28
CA GLY A 529 232.20 59.51 77.39
C GLY A 529 232.77 59.40 78.81
N TYR A 530 231.95 59.56 79.85
CA TYR A 530 232.39 59.37 81.24
C TYR A 530 232.70 57.90 81.58
N LYS A 531 232.03 56.94 80.92
CA LYS A 531 232.33 55.50 81.09
C LYS A 531 233.65 55.12 80.42
N GLU A 532 234.00 55.75 79.30
CA GLU A 532 235.30 55.56 78.65
C GLU A 532 236.45 56.02 79.57
N LEU A 533 236.33 57.20 80.21
CA LEU A 533 237.31 57.66 81.21
C LEU A 533 237.38 56.78 82.47
N ALA A 534 236.23 56.33 83.01
CA ALA A 534 236.21 55.58 84.28
C ALA A 534 236.88 54.20 84.20
N SER A 535 236.97 53.60 83.01
CA SER A 535 237.56 52.27 82.80
C SER A 535 239.09 52.22 82.92
N VAL A 536 239.76 53.39 82.93
CA VAL A 536 241.22 53.52 82.86
C VAL A 536 241.92 53.35 84.23
N LEU A 537 241.20 53.46 85.35
CA LEU A 537 241.82 53.72 86.68
C LEU A 537 241.85 52.57 87.70
N THR A 538 241.31 51.38 87.41
CA THR A 538 241.24 50.27 88.40
C THR A 538 242.39 49.28 88.37
N ARG A 539 243.57 49.75 87.95
CA ARG A 539 244.83 48.99 87.96
C ARG A 539 246.01 49.96 88.06
N CYS A 540 247.13 49.74 88.76
CA CYS A 540 247.41 49.00 90.00
C CYS A 540 246.77 47.61 90.18
N ARG A 541 247.32 46.51 89.64
CA ARG A 541 248.57 46.33 88.88
C ARG A 541 248.33 46.58 87.38
N ARG A 542 248.87 47.73 86.90
CA ARG A 542 249.01 48.29 85.54
C ARG A 542 248.19 49.58 85.26
N PRO A 543 248.86 50.70 84.93
CA PRO A 543 249.47 51.62 85.91
C PRO A 543 248.67 52.95 86.01
N THR A 544 248.45 53.51 87.22
CA THR A 544 249.25 54.55 87.94
C THR A 544 249.21 55.99 87.41
N VAL A 545 249.46 56.92 88.35
CA VAL A 545 249.77 58.38 88.21
C VAL A 545 248.54 59.28 88.13
#